data_AF-A0A7L4F5Q6-F1
#
_entry.id   AF-A0A7L4F5Q6-F1
#
_cell.length_a   1.000
_cell.length_b   1.000
_cell.length_c   1.000
_cell.angle_alpha   90.00
_cell.angle_beta   90.00
_cell.angle_gamma   90.00
#
_symmetry.space_group_name_H-M   'P 1'
#
loop_
_entity.id
_entity.type
_entity.pdbx_description
1 polymer ?
#
loop_
_entity_poly.entity_id
_entity_poly.type
_entity_poly.pdbx_seq_one_letter_code
_entity_poly.pdbx_strand_id
1 'polypeptide(L)'
;MGAAGGSAVLAAALLGAALGAAVTDEPPVHAMAEVLFCQPAAPSLGLALTFDTDQLFWFDFPMSRWTPRLPGLPPWPPALETPPQLLHDASFCQQLRRGLTALVTGKMPESRGVPVAAVFPRHPLALGEPNTLVCLVENIFPPAVDIGWRRDGVPVTRGVTHTHYTPTADLAFVRFSYLPVTPAAGDVYSCVVTREGDNSSIIAYWVPQDPGLDEELETALCGAAMALGLLLGLMGVAMMVLTWRGKRGTVGGVWR
;
A
#
# COMPACT_ATOMS: atom_id res chain seq x y z
N MET A 1 -60.01 26.68 55.53
CA MET A 1 -59.61 25.54 56.40
C MET A 1 -59.86 24.25 55.62
N GLY A 2 -58.83 23.39 55.51
CA GLY A 2 -58.87 22.05 54.86
C GLY A 2 -58.68 22.11 53.34
N ALA A 3 -57.61 21.61 52.70
CA ALA A 3 -57.17 20.20 52.55
C ALA A 3 -58.25 19.36 51.84
N ALA A 4 -58.02 18.49 50.84
CA ALA A 4 -56.84 17.91 50.21
C ALA A 4 -57.29 17.18 48.91
N GLY A 5 -56.32 16.73 48.11
CA GLY A 5 -56.45 15.69 47.09
C GLY A 5 -56.82 16.22 45.69
N GLY A 6 -56.00 16.11 44.66
CA GLY A 6 -55.02 15.08 44.34
C GLY A 6 -55.46 14.40 43.04
N SER A 7 -55.05 14.93 41.89
CA SER A 7 -55.12 14.22 40.61
C SER A 7 -53.79 14.41 39.89
N ALA A 8 -52.99 13.37 39.97
CA ALA A 8 -51.76 13.19 39.21
C ALA A 8 -52.10 13.14 37.71
N VAL A 9 -51.51 14.06 36.95
CA VAL A 9 -51.47 13.97 35.49
C VAL A 9 -50.24 13.15 35.13
N LEU A 10 -50.48 11.98 34.56
CA LEU A 10 -49.47 11.03 34.08
C LEU A 10 -48.60 11.67 32.98
N ALA A 11 -47.33 11.92 33.27
CA ALA A 11 -46.32 12.15 32.25
C ALA A 11 -45.86 10.78 31.71
N ALA A 12 -46.30 10.41 30.52
CA ALA A 12 -45.81 9.25 29.81
C ALA A 12 -44.39 9.54 29.28
N ALA A 13 -43.37 9.05 29.98
CA ALA A 13 -42.01 9.02 29.46
C ALA A 13 -41.90 7.91 28.41
N LEU A 14 -41.82 8.28 27.14
CA LEU A 14 -41.42 7.38 26.05
C LEU A 14 -39.92 7.10 26.17
N LEU A 15 -39.56 6.03 26.88
CA LEU A 15 -38.23 5.43 26.79
C LEU A 15 -38.14 4.71 25.45
N GLY A 16 -37.52 5.37 24.47
CA GLY A 16 -37.04 4.72 23.27
C GLY A 16 -35.95 3.71 23.65
N ALA A 17 -36.25 2.42 23.49
CA ALA A 17 -35.24 1.37 23.57
C ALA A 17 -34.34 1.49 22.34
N ALA A 18 -33.18 2.14 22.49
CA ALA A 18 -32.08 1.97 21.57
C ALA A 18 -31.56 0.54 21.76
N LEU A 19 -31.98 -0.39 20.91
CA LEU A 19 -31.24 -1.62 20.65
C LEU A 19 -29.92 -1.22 19.99
N GLY A 20 -28.94 -0.84 20.81
CA GLY A 20 -27.56 -0.91 20.40
C GLY A 20 -27.30 -2.38 20.09
N ALA A 21 -27.18 -2.70 18.81
CA ALA A 21 -26.50 -3.93 18.42
C ALA A 21 -25.12 -3.85 19.09
N ALA A 22 -24.92 -4.65 20.13
CA ALA A 22 -23.59 -4.87 20.65
C ALA A 22 -22.80 -5.43 19.46
N VAL A 23 -21.94 -4.59 18.88
CA VAL A 23 -20.84 -5.08 18.05
C VAL A 23 -20.06 -5.97 19.01
N THR A 24 -20.27 -7.28 18.90
CA THR A 24 -19.37 -8.24 19.51
C THR A 24 -18.04 -7.99 18.83
N ASP A 25 -17.13 -7.35 19.55
CA ASP A 25 -15.73 -7.20 19.16
C ASP A 25 -15.14 -8.62 19.18
N GLU A 26 -15.38 -9.38 18.11
CA GLU A 26 -14.65 -10.62 17.88
C GLU A 26 -13.18 -10.21 17.72
N PRO A 27 -12.24 -10.87 18.44
CA PRO A 27 -10.83 -10.57 18.27
C PRO A 27 -10.46 -10.75 16.79
N PRO A 28 -9.57 -9.90 16.26
CA PRO A 28 -9.15 -10.03 14.87
C PRO A 28 -8.68 -11.46 14.63
N VAL A 29 -9.35 -12.14 13.69
CA VAL A 29 -8.98 -13.50 13.31
C VAL A 29 -7.66 -13.40 12.56
N HIS A 30 -6.58 -13.82 13.23
CA HIS A 30 -5.27 -13.92 12.60
C HIS A 30 -5.16 -15.22 11.81
N ALA A 31 -4.58 -15.15 10.63
CA ALA A 31 -4.40 -16.29 9.74
C ALA A 31 -2.93 -16.71 9.71
N MET A 32 -2.64 -17.97 10.03
CA MET A 32 -1.33 -18.57 9.72
C MET A 32 -1.49 -19.47 8.49
N ALA A 33 -0.63 -19.29 7.49
CA ALA A 33 -0.67 -20.09 6.29
C ALA A 33 0.74 -20.54 5.90
N GLU A 34 0.88 -21.86 5.76
CA GLU A 34 2.05 -22.51 5.20
C GLU A 34 1.73 -23.00 3.80
N VAL A 35 2.49 -22.52 2.81
CA VAL A 35 2.20 -22.79 1.40
C VAL A 35 3.43 -23.36 0.71
N LEU A 36 3.34 -24.64 0.37
CA LEU A 36 4.26 -25.35 -0.52
C LEU A 36 3.75 -25.27 -1.96
N PHE A 37 4.58 -24.80 -2.88
CA PHE A 37 4.30 -24.86 -4.31
C PHE A 37 5.39 -25.63 -5.06
N CYS A 38 5.03 -26.18 -6.22
CA CYS A 38 5.96 -26.80 -7.15
C CYS A 38 5.54 -26.54 -8.60
N GLN A 39 6.51 -26.24 -9.47
CA GLN A 39 6.28 -25.82 -10.84
C GLN A 39 7.44 -26.22 -11.77
N PRO A 40 7.25 -26.22 -13.10
CA PRO A 40 8.34 -26.54 -14.04
C PRO A 40 9.41 -25.45 -14.11
N ALA A 41 9.00 -24.17 -14.05
CA ALA A 41 9.89 -23.01 -14.12
C ALA A 41 10.70 -22.81 -12.83
N ALA A 42 11.73 -21.96 -12.87
CA ALA A 42 12.51 -21.62 -11.69
C ALA A 42 11.85 -20.48 -10.88
N PRO A 43 11.81 -20.57 -9.54
CA PRO A 43 12.20 -21.72 -8.71
C PRO A 43 11.19 -22.87 -8.88
N SER A 44 11.68 -24.11 -9.00
CA SER A 44 10.83 -25.29 -9.27
C SER A 44 9.98 -25.72 -8.08
N LEU A 45 10.28 -25.18 -6.90
CA LEU A 45 9.63 -25.42 -5.63
C LEU A 45 9.89 -24.25 -4.69
N GLY A 46 8.99 -24.05 -3.73
CA GLY A 46 9.15 -23.07 -2.68
C GLY A 46 8.15 -23.31 -1.56
N LEU A 47 8.54 -22.91 -0.36
CA LEU A 47 7.73 -23.06 0.85
C LEU A 47 7.88 -21.81 1.69
N ALA A 48 6.76 -21.24 2.11
CA ALA A 48 6.70 -20.05 2.93
C ALA A 48 5.67 -20.21 4.06
N LEU A 49 6.01 -19.72 5.24
CA LEU A 49 5.08 -19.52 6.35
C LEU A 49 4.77 -18.03 6.46
N THR A 50 3.48 -17.72 6.50
CA THR A 50 2.93 -16.37 6.64
C THR A 50 2.08 -16.25 7.89
N PHE A 51 2.07 -15.05 8.48
CA PHE A 51 1.13 -14.64 9.51
C PHE A 51 0.41 -13.38 9.00
N ASP A 52 -0.90 -13.48 8.86
CA ASP A 52 -1.75 -12.56 8.11
C ASP A 52 -1.25 -12.36 6.68
N THR A 53 -0.59 -11.24 6.40
CA THR A 53 -0.01 -10.93 5.07
C THR A 53 1.51 -10.96 5.06
N ASP A 54 2.14 -11.13 6.22
CA ASP A 54 3.58 -11.02 6.38
C ASP A 54 4.26 -12.38 6.33
N GLN A 55 5.27 -12.51 5.47
CA GLN A 55 6.14 -13.68 5.45
C GLN A 55 7.02 -13.70 6.69
N LEU A 56 6.90 -14.75 7.51
CA LEU A 56 7.76 -14.96 8.66
C LEU A 56 8.99 -15.78 8.29
N PHE A 57 8.78 -16.88 7.58
CA PHE A 57 9.84 -17.82 7.20
C PHE A 57 9.65 -18.31 5.77
N TRP A 58 10.75 -18.71 5.15
CA TRP A 58 10.77 -19.52 3.94
C TRP A 58 11.74 -20.68 4.13
N PHE A 59 11.49 -21.79 3.46
CA PHE A 59 12.36 -22.97 3.56
C PHE A 59 13.40 -22.97 2.43
N ASP A 60 14.67 -23.00 2.82
CA ASP A 60 15.78 -23.19 1.89
C ASP A 60 15.98 -24.69 1.65
N PHE A 61 15.50 -25.16 0.50
CA PHE A 61 15.61 -26.57 0.13
C PHE A 61 17.05 -27.03 -0.09
N PRO A 62 17.92 -26.30 -0.84
CA PRO A 62 19.34 -26.64 -0.94
C PRO A 62 20.05 -26.78 0.43
N MET A 63 19.77 -25.88 1.37
CA MET A 63 20.36 -25.89 2.71
C MET A 63 19.57 -26.72 3.73
N SER A 64 18.40 -27.24 3.34
CA SER A 64 17.46 -28.02 4.16
C SER A 64 17.17 -27.37 5.52
N ARG A 65 16.85 -26.07 5.52
CA ARG A 65 16.57 -25.31 6.75
C ARG A 65 15.54 -24.20 6.54
N TRP A 66 14.78 -23.92 7.60
CA TRP A 66 13.97 -22.71 7.67
C TRP A 66 14.84 -21.47 7.85
N THR A 67 14.47 -20.41 7.14
CA THR A 67 15.19 -19.13 7.12
C THR A 67 14.22 -18.00 7.45
N PRO A 68 14.53 -17.16 8.46
CA PRO A 68 13.66 -16.08 8.85
C PRO A 68 13.68 -14.93 7.83
N ARG A 69 12.55 -14.25 7.65
CA ARG A 69 12.44 -13.06 6.81
C ARG A 69 13.16 -11.86 7.41
N LEU A 70 13.15 -11.75 8.74
CA LEU A 70 13.73 -10.66 9.52
C LEU A 70 14.82 -11.19 10.48
N PRO A 71 15.91 -10.45 10.69
CA PRO A 71 17.02 -10.90 11.53
C PRO A 71 16.67 -11.02 13.03
N GLY A 72 15.60 -10.35 13.49
CA GLY A 72 15.17 -10.39 14.89
C GLY A 72 14.18 -11.53 15.22
N LEU A 73 13.74 -12.31 14.24
CA LEU A 73 12.82 -13.43 14.49
C LEU A 73 13.56 -14.59 15.19
N PRO A 74 12.92 -15.26 16.17
CA PRO A 74 13.48 -16.45 16.77
C PRO A 74 13.70 -17.55 15.71
N PRO A 75 14.68 -18.44 15.91
CA PRO A 75 14.90 -19.55 14.98
C PRO A 75 13.68 -20.47 14.95
N TRP A 76 13.51 -21.19 13.83
CA TRP A 76 12.44 -22.16 13.68
C TRP A 76 12.48 -23.23 14.78
N PRO A 77 11.36 -23.51 15.47
CA PRO A 77 11.30 -24.54 16.50
C PRO A 77 11.41 -25.94 15.86
N PRO A 78 12.47 -26.72 16.15
CA PRO A 78 12.73 -27.99 15.46
C PRO A 78 11.70 -29.09 15.77
N ALA A 79 10.84 -28.89 16.77
CA ALA A 79 9.78 -29.83 17.15
C ALA A 79 8.49 -29.68 16.32
N LEU A 80 8.31 -28.57 15.60
CA LEU A 80 7.10 -28.37 14.78
C LEU A 80 7.14 -29.24 13.53
N GLU A 81 8.25 -29.20 12.80
CA GLU A 81 8.39 -29.89 11.53
C GLU A 81 9.85 -30.14 11.17
N THR A 82 10.10 -31.31 10.57
CA THR A 82 11.46 -31.77 10.25
C THR A 82 11.77 -31.64 8.75
N PRO A 83 13.01 -31.31 8.36
CA PRO A 83 13.40 -31.25 6.95
C PRO A 83 13.07 -32.50 6.11
N PRO A 84 13.21 -33.75 6.61
CA PRO A 84 12.85 -34.94 5.84
C PRO A 84 11.36 -35.01 5.45
N GLN A 85 10.47 -34.54 6.34
CA GLN A 85 9.04 -34.48 6.06
C GLN A 85 8.75 -33.47 4.94
N LEU A 86 9.34 -32.28 5.02
CA LEU A 86 9.21 -31.24 3.99
C LEU A 86 9.74 -31.67 2.62
N LEU A 87 10.85 -32.41 2.60
CA LEU A 87 11.39 -32.99 1.37
C LEU A 87 10.46 -34.07 0.79
N HIS A 88 9.79 -34.84 1.64
CA HIS A 88 8.79 -35.81 1.21
C HIS A 88 7.59 -35.11 0.57
N ASP A 89 7.06 -34.05 1.20
CA ASP A 89 5.92 -33.29 0.69
C ASP A 89 6.26 -32.56 -0.62
N ALA A 90 7.47 -32.01 -0.75
CA ALA A 90 7.95 -31.45 -2.00
C ALA A 90 8.03 -32.49 -3.12
N SER A 91 8.48 -33.71 -2.82
CA SER A 91 8.52 -34.81 -3.78
C SER A 91 7.10 -35.23 -4.20
N PHE A 92 6.16 -35.27 -3.26
CA PHE A 92 4.77 -35.59 -3.51
C PHE A 92 4.10 -34.51 -4.38
N CYS A 93 4.32 -33.23 -4.08
CA CYS A 93 3.85 -32.11 -4.90
C CYS A 93 4.28 -32.28 -6.37
N GLN A 94 5.58 -32.56 -6.60
CA GLN A 94 6.11 -32.71 -7.96
C GLN A 94 5.50 -33.91 -8.69
N GLN A 95 5.29 -35.03 -8.00
CA GLN A 95 4.65 -36.22 -8.58
C GLN A 95 3.18 -35.94 -8.93
N LEU A 96 2.43 -35.35 -8.00
CA LEU A 96 1.03 -34.97 -8.20
C LEU A 96 0.88 -34.00 -9.37
N ARG A 97 1.70 -32.95 -9.42
CA ARG A 97 1.73 -32.00 -10.54
C ARG A 97 1.94 -32.70 -11.87
N ARG A 98 2.96 -33.57 -11.98
CA ARG A 98 3.23 -34.32 -13.23
C ARG A 98 2.03 -35.18 -13.67
N GLY A 99 1.40 -35.87 -12.71
CA GLY A 99 0.21 -36.68 -12.97
C GLY A 99 -0.98 -35.85 -13.43
N LEU A 100 -1.28 -34.76 -12.72
CA LEU A 100 -2.35 -33.83 -13.09
C LEU A 100 -2.09 -33.17 -14.45
N THR A 101 -0.87 -32.70 -14.70
CA THR A 101 -0.49 -32.12 -16.00
C THR A 101 -0.76 -33.12 -17.13
N ALA A 102 -0.39 -34.39 -16.99
CA ALA A 102 -0.65 -35.41 -18.02
C ALA A 102 -2.16 -35.61 -18.31
N LEU A 103 -3.03 -35.44 -17.30
CA LEU A 103 -4.47 -35.58 -17.45
C LEU A 103 -5.14 -34.38 -18.13
N VAL A 104 -4.62 -33.16 -17.88
CA VAL A 104 -5.24 -31.89 -18.29
C VAL A 104 -4.54 -31.22 -19.49
N THR A 105 -3.37 -31.69 -19.91
CA THR A 105 -2.63 -31.14 -21.06
C THR A 105 -3.52 -31.18 -22.31
N GLY A 106 -3.65 -30.04 -22.99
CA GLY A 106 -4.50 -29.89 -24.19
C GLY A 106 -6.00 -29.79 -23.90
N LYS A 107 -6.43 -29.89 -22.63
CA LYS A 107 -7.84 -29.76 -22.21
C LYS A 107 -8.10 -28.50 -21.39
N MET A 108 -7.13 -28.09 -20.57
CA MET A 108 -7.23 -26.90 -19.72
C MET A 108 -6.04 -25.97 -19.96
N PRO A 109 -6.27 -24.65 -20.09
CA PRO A 109 -5.18 -23.69 -20.12
C PRO A 109 -4.52 -23.59 -18.73
N GLU A 110 -3.24 -23.26 -18.70
CA GLU A 110 -2.55 -22.91 -17.46
C GLU A 110 -3.10 -21.59 -16.92
N SER A 111 -3.45 -21.54 -15.64
CA SER A 111 -3.85 -20.29 -14.99
C SER A 111 -2.67 -19.32 -14.95
N ARG A 112 -2.93 -18.05 -15.26
CA ARG A 112 -1.91 -17.00 -15.34
C ARG A 112 -2.46 -15.69 -14.77
N GLY A 113 -1.83 -15.23 -13.70
CA GLY A 113 -2.04 -13.88 -13.17
C GLY A 113 -1.35 -12.84 -14.05
N VAL A 114 -1.80 -11.60 -14.01
CA VAL A 114 -1.13 -10.45 -14.64
C VAL A 114 -0.44 -9.68 -13.52
N PRO A 115 0.91 -9.70 -13.42
CA PRO A 115 1.59 -9.04 -12.33
C PRO A 115 1.33 -7.54 -12.33
N VAL A 116 1.21 -6.96 -11.16
CA VAL A 116 1.06 -5.50 -10.98
C VAL A 116 2.25 -5.01 -10.18
N ALA A 117 2.92 -3.98 -10.66
CA ALA A 117 4.12 -3.45 -10.02
C ALA A 117 3.89 -2.00 -9.54
N ALA A 118 4.33 -1.72 -8.32
CA ALA A 118 4.35 -0.38 -7.74
C ALA A 118 5.76 -0.07 -7.21
N VAL A 119 6.24 1.15 -7.45
CA VAL A 119 7.56 1.61 -6.97
C VAL A 119 7.39 2.78 -6.03
N PHE A 120 8.02 2.68 -4.86
CA PHE A 120 7.98 3.71 -3.83
C PHE A 120 9.27 3.73 -3.00
N PRO A 121 9.64 4.87 -2.41
CA PRO A 121 10.81 4.95 -1.53
C PRO A 121 10.49 4.35 -0.16
N ARG A 122 11.48 3.72 0.46
CA ARG A 122 11.36 3.11 1.80
C ARG A 122 11.21 4.16 2.90
N HIS A 123 11.89 5.30 2.75
CA HIS A 123 11.81 6.44 3.68
C HIS A 123 11.34 7.69 2.93
N PRO A 124 10.83 8.71 3.63
CA PRO A 124 10.52 10.00 3.02
C PRO A 124 11.66 10.51 2.14
N LEU A 125 11.30 11.09 1.00
CA LEU A 125 12.28 11.54 0.00
C LEU A 125 13.05 12.75 0.52
N ALA A 126 14.38 12.65 0.51
CA ALA A 126 15.29 13.76 0.63
C ALA A 126 16.31 13.65 -0.51
N LEU A 127 16.37 14.65 -1.38
CA LEU A 127 17.27 14.64 -2.53
C LEU A 127 18.74 14.68 -2.06
N GLY A 128 19.59 13.86 -2.66
CA GLY A 128 21.01 13.74 -2.28
C GLY A 128 21.29 12.87 -1.05
N GLU A 129 20.26 12.39 -0.34
CA GLU A 129 20.39 11.48 0.81
C GLU A 129 20.22 10.01 0.40
N PRO A 130 20.92 9.06 1.04
CA PRO A 130 20.72 7.63 0.78
C PRO A 130 19.30 7.15 1.10
N ASN A 131 18.69 6.41 0.19
CA ASN A 131 17.38 5.77 0.35
C ASN A 131 17.38 4.38 -0.31
N THR A 132 16.26 3.67 -0.22
CA THR A 132 16.04 2.40 -0.90
C THR A 132 14.70 2.46 -1.61
N LEU A 133 14.69 2.27 -2.92
CA LEU A 133 13.45 2.06 -3.66
C LEU A 133 12.98 0.63 -3.46
N VAL A 134 11.67 0.49 -3.30
CA VAL A 134 10.97 -0.78 -3.18
C VAL A 134 10.11 -0.94 -4.41
N CYS A 135 10.24 -2.07 -5.10
CA CYS A 135 9.29 -2.52 -6.11
C CYS A 135 8.46 -3.66 -5.51
N LEU A 136 7.18 -3.37 -5.25
CA LEU A 136 6.18 -4.35 -4.86
C LEU A 136 5.58 -4.93 -6.15
N VAL A 137 5.64 -6.25 -6.30
CA VAL A 137 5.03 -6.97 -7.42
C VAL A 137 3.97 -7.92 -6.88
N GLU A 138 2.72 -7.71 -7.27
CA GLU A 138 1.53 -8.45 -6.83
C GLU A 138 0.94 -9.29 -7.97
N ASN A 139 -0.04 -10.13 -7.65
CA ASN A 139 -0.77 -10.99 -8.61
C ASN A 139 0.16 -11.87 -9.46
N ILE A 140 1.22 -12.39 -8.85
CA ILE A 140 2.17 -13.27 -9.53
C ILE A 140 1.61 -14.69 -9.52
N PHE A 141 1.24 -15.20 -10.69
CA PHE A 141 0.92 -16.62 -10.87
C PHE A 141 1.22 -17.06 -12.31
N PRO A 142 1.98 -18.15 -12.54
CA PRO A 142 2.76 -18.89 -11.53
C PRO A 142 3.92 -18.05 -10.94
N PRO A 143 4.52 -18.44 -9.79
CA PRO A 143 5.62 -17.71 -9.12
C PRO A 143 6.95 -17.83 -9.89
N ALA A 144 7.00 -17.28 -11.10
CA ALA A 144 8.16 -17.30 -12.00
C ALA A 144 8.24 -15.97 -12.77
N VAL A 145 8.78 -14.94 -12.11
CA VAL A 145 9.05 -13.62 -12.71
C VAL A 145 10.49 -13.19 -12.45
N ASP A 146 11.06 -12.51 -13.44
CA ASP A 146 12.29 -11.76 -13.35
C ASP A 146 11.98 -10.29 -13.06
N ILE A 147 12.73 -9.70 -12.12
CA ILE A 147 12.54 -8.30 -11.70
C ILE A 147 13.87 -7.58 -11.90
N GLY A 148 13.91 -6.67 -12.85
CA GLY A 148 15.07 -5.83 -13.14
C GLY A 148 14.83 -4.38 -12.73
N TRP A 149 15.91 -3.65 -12.44
CA TRP A 149 15.88 -2.21 -12.24
C TRP A 149 16.57 -1.49 -13.38
N ARG A 150 16.08 -0.30 -13.73
CA ARG A 150 16.77 0.63 -14.60
C ARG A 150 16.79 2.03 -13.99
N ARG A 151 17.89 2.76 -14.23
CA ARG A 151 18.02 4.20 -14.00
C ARG A 151 18.28 4.86 -15.35
N ASP A 152 17.41 5.80 -15.74
CA ASP A 152 17.49 6.52 -17.01
C ASP A 152 17.57 5.58 -18.22
N GLY A 153 16.83 4.48 -18.16
CA GLY A 153 16.81 3.42 -19.17
C GLY A 153 17.97 2.41 -19.10
N VAL A 154 19.00 2.66 -18.28
CA VAL A 154 20.17 1.79 -18.13
C VAL A 154 19.95 0.76 -17.01
N PRO A 155 20.20 -0.55 -17.25
CA PRO A 155 20.06 -1.57 -16.22
C PRO A 155 20.96 -1.35 -14.99
N VAL A 156 20.40 -1.54 -13.80
CA VAL A 156 21.10 -1.46 -12.52
C VAL A 156 20.96 -2.78 -11.77
N THR A 157 22.09 -3.36 -11.38
CA THR A 157 22.14 -4.65 -10.66
C THR A 157 22.84 -4.55 -9.31
N ARG A 158 23.67 -3.51 -9.10
CA ARG A 158 24.47 -3.36 -7.88
C ARG A 158 23.58 -3.10 -6.68
N GLY A 159 23.67 -3.97 -5.68
CA GLY A 159 22.91 -3.85 -4.43
C GLY A 159 21.42 -4.21 -4.57
N VAL A 160 20.97 -4.63 -5.75
CA VAL A 160 19.60 -5.10 -5.94
C VAL A 160 19.40 -6.40 -5.17
N THR A 161 18.33 -6.46 -4.40
CA THR A 161 17.92 -7.68 -3.69
C THR A 161 16.44 -7.96 -3.93
N HIS A 162 16.04 -9.22 -3.79
CA HIS A 162 14.67 -9.66 -3.95
C HIS A 162 14.26 -10.53 -2.76
N THR A 163 13.00 -10.46 -2.36
CA THR A 163 12.44 -11.44 -1.44
C THR A 163 12.14 -12.74 -2.17
N HIS A 164 11.90 -13.78 -1.37
CA HIS A 164 11.18 -14.96 -1.84
C HIS A 164 9.72 -14.60 -2.15
N TYR A 165 9.03 -15.50 -2.83
CA TYR A 165 7.60 -15.36 -3.08
C TYR A 165 6.83 -15.51 -1.77
N THR A 166 5.97 -14.55 -1.48
CA THR A 166 5.03 -14.58 -0.36
C THR A 166 3.66 -15.01 -0.90
N PRO A 167 3.07 -16.11 -0.42
CA PRO A 167 1.75 -16.53 -0.86
C PRO A 167 0.67 -15.57 -0.35
N THR A 168 -0.40 -15.42 -1.12
CA THR A 168 -1.59 -14.66 -0.75
C THR A 168 -2.83 -15.57 -0.65
N ALA A 169 -3.88 -15.10 0.02
CA ALA A 169 -5.09 -15.90 0.28
C ALA A 169 -5.84 -16.34 -1.00
N ASP A 170 -5.67 -15.62 -2.10
CA ASP A 170 -6.22 -15.90 -3.43
C ASP A 170 -5.35 -16.85 -4.27
N LEU A 171 -4.39 -17.54 -3.64
CA LEU A 171 -3.45 -18.47 -4.27
C LEU A 171 -2.49 -17.83 -5.29
N ALA A 172 -2.35 -16.50 -5.26
CA ALA A 172 -1.31 -15.78 -5.97
C ALA A 172 -0.07 -15.61 -5.08
N PHE A 173 0.92 -14.88 -5.62
CA PHE A 173 2.14 -14.55 -4.91
C PHE A 173 2.48 -13.07 -5.04
N VAL A 174 3.14 -12.55 -4.01
CA VAL A 174 3.74 -11.23 -3.94
C VAL A 174 5.26 -11.38 -3.86
N ARG A 175 6.00 -10.43 -4.45
CA ARG A 175 7.46 -10.38 -4.35
C ARG A 175 7.92 -8.94 -4.26
N PHE A 176 8.89 -8.67 -3.40
CA PHE A 176 9.51 -7.36 -3.27
C PHE A 176 10.91 -7.36 -3.87
N SER A 177 11.29 -6.26 -4.52
CA SER A 177 12.67 -5.97 -4.89
C SER A 177 13.11 -4.65 -4.29
N TYR A 178 14.38 -4.57 -3.88
CA TYR A 178 14.96 -3.40 -3.24
C TYR A 178 16.16 -2.91 -4.04
N LEU A 179 16.22 -1.60 -4.28
CA LEU A 179 17.34 -0.93 -4.94
C LEU A 179 17.85 0.21 -4.04
N PRO A 180 19.06 0.11 -3.47
CA PRO A 180 19.72 1.22 -2.78
C PRO A 180 20.04 2.34 -3.77
N VAL A 181 19.67 3.59 -3.44
CA VAL A 181 19.84 4.76 -4.30
C VAL A 181 20.21 6.00 -3.49
N THR A 182 20.74 7.01 -4.16
CA THR A 182 20.83 8.39 -3.66
C THR A 182 20.10 9.27 -4.69
N PRO A 183 18.79 9.53 -4.53
CA PRO A 183 17.99 10.15 -5.57
C PRO A 183 18.43 11.60 -5.83
N ALA A 184 18.59 11.97 -7.10
CA ALA A 184 18.79 13.35 -7.52
C ALA A 184 17.59 13.84 -8.36
N ALA A 185 17.39 15.16 -8.38
CA ALA A 185 16.37 15.77 -9.23
C ALA A 185 16.63 15.40 -10.70
N GLY A 186 15.59 14.92 -11.38
CA GLY A 186 15.65 14.49 -12.79
C GLY A 186 16.00 13.01 -13.01
N ASP A 187 16.39 12.26 -11.99
CA ASP A 187 16.56 10.80 -12.12
C ASP A 187 15.24 10.11 -12.44
N VAL A 188 15.27 9.13 -13.34
CA VAL A 188 14.10 8.26 -13.63
C VAL A 188 14.44 6.82 -13.33
N TYR A 189 13.76 6.25 -12.33
CA TYR A 189 13.90 4.84 -12.00
C TYR A 189 12.74 4.04 -12.57
N SER A 190 13.01 2.79 -12.93
CA SER A 190 11.95 1.86 -13.31
C SER A 190 12.24 0.44 -12.81
N CYS A 191 11.17 -0.22 -12.37
CA CYS A 191 11.13 -1.65 -12.09
C CYS A 191 10.51 -2.35 -13.29
N VAL A 192 11.22 -3.29 -13.88
CA VAL A 192 10.81 -4.06 -15.06
C VAL A 192 10.55 -5.49 -14.63
N VAL A 193 9.29 -5.92 -14.74
CA VAL A 193 8.86 -7.26 -14.39
C VAL A 193 8.58 -8.04 -15.66
N THR A 194 9.27 -9.15 -15.84
CA THR A 194 9.14 -10.00 -17.04
C THR A 194 8.87 -11.43 -16.60
N ARG A 195 7.94 -12.10 -17.27
CA ARG A 195 7.71 -13.53 -17.09
C ARG A 195 8.53 -14.31 -18.12
N GLU A 196 9.04 -15.47 -17.72
CA GLU A 196 9.74 -16.36 -18.65
C GLU A 196 8.80 -16.78 -19.80
N GLY A 197 9.21 -16.52 -21.03
CA GLY A 197 8.43 -16.82 -22.24
C GLY A 197 7.45 -15.73 -22.67
N ASP A 198 7.26 -14.67 -21.90
CA ASP A 198 6.46 -13.51 -22.33
C ASP A 198 7.30 -12.56 -23.19
N ASN A 199 6.72 -12.04 -24.27
CA ASN A 199 7.35 -11.04 -25.15
C ASN A 199 7.17 -9.59 -24.63
N SER A 200 6.42 -9.42 -23.54
CA SER A 200 6.10 -8.13 -22.95
C SER A 200 6.49 -8.09 -21.48
N SER A 201 6.86 -6.90 -21.01
CA SER A 201 7.16 -6.66 -19.61
C SER A 201 6.24 -5.59 -19.03
N ILE A 202 6.02 -5.68 -17.73
CA ILE A 202 5.33 -4.65 -16.95
C ILE A 202 6.41 -3.70 -16.42
N ILE A 203 6.20 -2.40 -16.59
CA ILE A 203 7.16 -1.39 -16.17
C ILE A 203 6.47 -0.42 -15.21
N ALA A 204 7.01 -0.30 -14.00
CA ALA A 204 6.58 0.69 -13.03
C ALA A 204 7.68 1.75 -12.87
N TYR A 205 7.32 3.01 -13.07
CA TYR A 205 8.24 4.14 -13.01
C TYR A 205 8.17 4.83 -11.65
N TRP A 206 9.30 5.40 -11.24
CA TRP A 206 9.37 6.31 -10.11
C TRP A 206 10.33 7.45 -10.41
N VAL A 207 9.89 8.68 -10.12
CA VAL A 207 10.65 9.91 -10.32
C VAL A 207 10.62 10.68 -8.99
N PRO A 208 11.78 11.12 -8.48
CA PRO A 208 11.83 12.01 -7.32
C PRO A 208 11.03 13.29 -7.62
N GLN A 209 9.94 13.49 -6.89
CA GLN A 209 9.23 14.79 -6.88
C GLN A 209 9.90 15.64 -5.80
N ASP A 210 10.24 16.90 -6.09
CA ASP A 210 10.78 17.79 -5.07
C ASP A 210 9.61 18.42 -4.30
N PRO A 211 9.32 17.97 -3.05
CA PRO A 211 8.17 18.50 -2.31
C PRO A 211 8.35 19.97 -1.91
N GLY A 212 9.59 20.46 -1.84
CA GLY A 212 9.87 21.84 -1.40
C GLY A 212 9.33 22.89 -2.36
N LEU A 213 9.45 22.64 -3.67
CA LEU A 213 9.02 23.59 -4.68
C LEU A 213 7.49 23.79 -4.71
N ASP A 214 6.72 22.74 -4.46
CA ASP A 214 5.26 22.81 -4.50
C ASP A 214 4.67 23.44 -3.24
N GLU A 215 5.16 23.07 -2.03
CA GLU A 215 4.68 23.67 -0.78
C GLU A 215 5.04 25.16 -0.65
N GLU A 216 6.25 25.55 -1.05
CA GLU A 216 6.68 26.95 -1.02
C GLU A 216 5.90 27.80 -2.04
N LEU A 217 5.63 27.25 -3.23
CA LEU A 217 4.83 27.92 -4.25
C LEU A 217 3.37 28.06 -3.82
N GLU A 218 2.77 27.01 -3.25
CA GLU A 218 1.38 27.02 -2.80
C GLU A 218 1.17 28.00 -1.64
N THR A 219 2.07 27.99 -0.66
CA THR A 219 2.04 28.93 0.47
C THR A 219 2.25 30.38 0.00
N ALA A 220 3.17 30.61 -0.95
CA ALA A 220 3.39 31.93 -1.55
C ALA A 220 2.15 32.43 -2.31
N LEU A 221 1.50 31.58 -3.12
CA LEU A 221 0.29 31.92 -3.85
C LEU A 221 -0.87 32.28 -2.90
N CYS A 222 -1.06 31.48 -1.84
CA CYS A 222 -2.10 31.72 -0.84
C CYS A 222 -1.86 33.05 -0.10
N GLY A 223 -0.60 33.32 0.29
CA GLY A 223 -0.20 34.58 0.90
C GLY A 223 -0.45 35.79 -0.02
N ALA A 224 -0.09 35.68 -1.30
CA ALA A 224 -0.34 36.72 -2.29
C ALA A 224 -1.83 37.00 -2.50
N ALA A 225 -2.65 35.95 -2.60
CA ALA A 225 -4.10 36.07 -2.75
C ALA A 225 -4.75 36.75 -1.53
N MET A 226 -4.35 36.38 -0.31
CA MET A 226 -4.82 37.01 0.93
C MET A 226 -4.46 38.51 0.97
N ALA A 227 -3.23 38.87 0.60
CA ALA A 227 -2.80 40.26 0.57
C ALA A 227 -3.58 41.10 -0.45
N LEU A 228 -3.80 40.56 -1.66
CA LEU A 228 -4.64 41.21 -2.69
C LEU A 228 -6.09 41.38 -2.22
N GLY A 229 -6.66 40.36 -1.56
CA GLY A 229 -8.01 40.43 -0.99
C GLY A 229 -8.15 41.54 0.04
N LEU A 230 -7.17 41.68 0.95
CA LEU A 230 -7.15 42.76 1.94
C LEU A 230 -7.04 44.15 1.30
N LEU A 231 -6.17 44.32 0.30
CA LEU A 231 -6.01 45.59 -0.41
C LEU A 231 -7.29 46.02 -1.13
N LEU A 232 -7.93 45.09 -1.86
CA LEU A 232 -9.19 45.35 -2.55
C LEU A 232 -10.33 45.64 -1.56
N GLY A 233 -10.37 44.92 -0.43
CA GLY A 233 -11.33 45.17 0.65
C GLY A 233 -11.18 46.57 1.25
N LEU A 234 -9.96 46.99 1.60
CA LEU A 234 -9.68 48.32 2.13
C LEU A 234 -10.03 49.43 1.14
N MET A 235 -9.70 49.26 -0.15
CA MET A 235 -10.07 50.18 -1.23
C MET A 235 -11.60 50.30 -1.36
N GLY A 236 -12.32 49.18 -1.29
CA GLY A 236 -13.79 49.15 -1.31
C GLY A 236 -14.42 49.92 -0.14
N VAL A 237 -13.90 49.71 1.07
CA VAL A 237 -14.34 50.44 2.27
C VAL A 237 -14.06 51.94 2.15
N ALA A 238 -12.86 52.33 1.68
CA ALA A 238 -12.51 53.73 1.48
C ALA A 238 -13.46 54.42 0.48
N MET A 239 -13.74 53.79 -0.66
CA MET A 239 -14.69 54.29 -1.65
C MET A 239 -16.11 54.42 -1.07
N MET A 240 -16.56 53.45 -0.28
CA MET A 240 -17.86 53.51 0.41
C MET A 240 -17.93 54.68 1.40
N VAL A 241 -16.88 54.89 2.20
CA VAL A 241 -16.83 56.01 3.16
C VAL A 241 -16.81 57.36 2.43
N LEU A 242 -16.05 57.49 1.34
CA LEU A 242 -16.00 58.71 0.53
C LEU A 242 -17.36 59.06 -0.09
N THR A 243 -18.06 58.07 -0.64
CA THR A 243 -19.42 58.28 -1.19
C THR A 243 -20.46 58.60 -0.11
N TRP A 244 -20.35 58.00 1.08
CA TRP A 244 -21.21 58.31 2.24
C TRP A 244 -20.96 59.72 2.80
N ARG A 245 -19.70 60.17 2.83
CA ARG A 245 -19.35 61.55 3.22
C ARG A 245 -19.82 62.57 2.18
N GLY A 246 -19.74 62.23 0.89
CA GLY A 246 -20.28 63.05 -0.21
C GLY A 246 -21.79 63.26 -0.13
N LYS A 247 -22.56 62.21 0.19
CA LYS A 247 -24.02 62.31 0.40
C LYS A 247 -24.42 63.07 1.66
N ARG A 248 -23.64 62.98 2.75
CA ARG A 248 -23.91 63.76 3.98
C ARG A 248 -23.61 65.25 3.85
N GLY A 249 -22.79 65.66 2.88
CA GLY A 249 -22.54 67.07 2.56
C GLY A 249 -23.63 67.74 1.71
N THR A 250 -24.64 67.00 1.22
CA THR A 250 -25.68 67.53 0.31
C THR A 250 -27.10 67.57 0.91
N VAL A 251 -27.27 67.27 2.21
CA VAL A 251 -28.58 67.38 2.91
C VAL A 251 -28.56 68.56 3.89
N GLY A 252 -28.03 69.70 3.44
CA GLY A 252 -27.85 70.91 4.24
C GLY A 252 -28.12 72.19 3.45
N GLY A 253 -29.21 72.26 2.71
CA GLY A 253 -29.62 73.52 2.08
C GLY A 253 -30.86 73.41 1.21
N VAL A 254 -31.77 74.37 1.42
CA VAL A 254 -32.96 74.72 0.62
C VAL A 254 -34.23 73.92 0.98
N TRP A 255 -35.18 74.55 1.68
CA TRP A 255 -36.46 75.13 1.22
C TRP A 255 -36.96 76.07 2.34
N ARG A 256 -36.93 77.39 2.13
CA ARG A 256 -38.07 78.31 1.90
C ARG A 256 -39.22 78.19 2.89
#